data_AF-A0AA39LIW5-F1
#
_entry.id   AF-A0AA39LIW5-F1
#
_cell.length_a   1.000
_cell.length_b   1.000
_cell.length_c   1.000
_cell.angle_alpha   90.00
_cell.angle_beta   90.00
_cell.angle_gamma   90.00
#
_symmetry.space_group_name_H-M   'P 1'
#
loop_
_entity.id
_entity.type
_entity.pdbx_description
1 polymer ?
#
loop_
_entity_poly.entity_id
_entity_poly.type
_entity_poly.pdbx_seq_one_letter_code
_entity_poly.pdbx_strand_id
1 'polypeptide(L)'
;MASHCYFNRVSHRIFSSVMSRERQVPLGGDTKMADAGLRLNINMRERCRMHDLNEALDDLRAVIPYAHGNSVRKLSKIATLLLAKNHIIMQASAIDELRQVVHNMQRQIESLQATDSPAPTPDNE
;
A
#
# COMPACT_ATOMS: atom_id res chain seq x y z
N MET A 1 -22.56 -18.59 6.02
CA MET A 1 -22.04 -18.16 4.71
C MET A 1 -22.78 -16.88 4.31
N ALA A 2 -22.32 -15.72 4.79
CA ALA A 2 -22.81 -14.42 4.32
C ALA A 2 -21.95 -14.05 3.11
N SER A 3 -22.48 -14.37 1.94
CA SER A 3 -21.86 -14.15 0.65
C SER A 3 -21.37 -12.73 0.49
N HIS A 4 -20.12 -12.61 0.04
CA HIS A 4 -19.57 -11.49 -0.72
C HIS A 4 -20.00 -10.09 -0.25
N CYS A 5 -19.08 -9.42 0.44
CA CYS A 5 -18.90 -7.98 0.23
C CYS A 5 -18.51 -7.77 -1.25
N TYR A 6 -19.50 -7.83 -2.15
CA TYR A 6 -19.49 -7.19 -3.46
C TYR A 6 -19.05 -5.73 -3.23
N PHE A 7 -18.15 -5.10 -3.96
CA PHE A 7 -17.55 -5.38 -5.26
C PHE A 7 -16.52 -4.26 -5.50
N ASN A 8 -15.40 -4.60 -6.13
CA ASN A 8 -14.25 -3.72 -6.34
C ASN A 8 -14.54 -2.51 -7.29
N ARG A 9 -13.94 -1.37 -6.96
CA ARG A 9 -13.31 -0.32 -7.82
C ARG A 9 -14.03 0.63 -8.80
N VAL A 10 -15.34 0.61 -9.07
CA VAL A 10 -15.98 1.65 -9.97
C VAL A 10 -17.27 2.31 -9.41
N SER A 11 -17.84 1.82 -8.30
CA SER A 11 -19.19 2.23 -7.88
C SER A 11 -19.31 3.54 -7.10
N HIS A 12 -18.26 4.34 -6.94
CA HIS A 12 -18.38 5.62 -6.21
C HIS A 12 -19.26 6.67 -6.91
N ARG A 13 -19.53 6.54 -8.22
CA ARG A 13 -20.49 7.43 -8.92
C ARG A 13 -21.93 6.91 -8.98
N ILE A 14 -22.17 5.60 -8.81
CA ILE A 14 -23.53 5.04 -8.84
C ILE A 14 -24.13 4.89 -7.43
N PHE A 15 -23.30 4.65 -6.39
CA PHE A 15 -23.82 4.51 -5.03
C PHE A 15 -24.31 5.82 -4.40
N SER A 16 -23.84 6.97 -4.92
CA SER A 16 -24.42 8.28 -4.62
C SER A 16 -25.86 8.39 -5.14
N SER A 17 -26.17 7.76 -6.27
CA SER A 17 -27.50 7.83 -6.90
C SER A 17 -28.58 7.05 -6.14
N VAL A 18 -28.22 5.92 -5.50
CA VAL A 18 -29.17 5.11 -4.72
C VAL A 18 -29.41 5.67 -3.31
N MET A 19 -28.45 6.38 -2.72
CA MET A 19 -28.61 7.01 -1.40
C MET A 19 -29.07 8.48 -1.46
N SER A 20 -29.14 9.11 -2.64
CA SER A 20 -29.67 10.48 -2.80
C SER A 20 -31.20 10.52 -2.98
N ARG A 21 -31.89 9.37 -2.96
CA ARG A 21 -33.34 9.24 -3.22
C ARG A 21 -34.22 9.07 -1.98
N GLU A 22 -33.70 9.31 -0.77
CA GLU A 22 -34.48 9.31 0.47
C GLU A 22 -34.63 10.72 1.06
N ARG A 23 -35.01 11.69 0.23
CA ARG A 23 -35.66 12.91 0.72
C ARG A 23 -37.17 12.80 0.52
N GLN A 24 -37.77 11.79 1.15
CA GLN A 24 -39.22 11.73 1.31
C GLN A 24 -39.49 11.42 2.78
N VAL A 25 -39.79 12.48 3.53
CA VAL A 25 -40.17 12.42 4.94
C VAL A 25 -41.60 11.87 4.99
N PRO A 26 -41.86 10.70 5.61
CA PRO A 26 -43.22 10.29 5.91
C PRO A 26 -43.70 11.09 7.12
N LEU A 27 -44.81 11.80 6.94
CA LEU A 27 -45.53 12.45 8.03
C LEU A 27 -46.13 11.37 8.94
N GLY A 28 -45.66 11.33 10.20
CA GLY A 28 -46.34 10.65 11.31
C GLY A 28 -46.04 9.15 11.46
N GLY A 29 -45.17 8.80 12.42
CA GLY A 29 -44.98 7.42 12.87
C GLY A 29 -43.62 7.20 13.56
N ASP A 30 -43.63 7.16 14.89
CA ASP A 30 -42.58 6.66 15.80
C ASP A 30 -41.12 6.93 15.43
N THR A 31 -40.63 8.10 15.85
CA THR A 31 -39.23 8.57 15.78
C THR A 31 -38.19 7.57 16.29
N LYS A 32 -38.59 6.58 17.12
CA LYS A 32 -37.71 5.54 17.66
C LYS A 32 -37.35 4.44 16.65
N MET A 33 -38.23 4.10 15.71
CA MET A 33 -37.94 3.07 14.68
C MET A 33 -37.04 3.62 13.58
N ALA A 34 -37.20 4.90 13.22
CA ALA A 34 -36.30 5.59 12.30
C ALA A 34 -34.87 5.69 12.86
N ASP A 35 -34.71 5.99 14.15
CA ASP A 35 -33.40 5.98 14.82
C ASP A 35 -32.74 4.59 14.81
N ALA A 36 -33.51 3.52 15.06
CA ALA A 36 -32.99 2.16 14.97
C ALA A 36 -32.50 1.81 13.55
N GLY A 37 -33.23 2.21 12.50
CA GLY A 37 -32.82 2.04 11.11
C GLY A 37 -31.54 2.80 10.76
N LEU A 38 -31.41 4.04 11.23
CA LEU A 38 -30.20 4.85 11.06
C LEU A 38 -28.99 4.22 11.76
N ARG A 39 -29.15 3.76 13.00
CA ARG A 39 -28.09 3.06 13.75
C ARG A 39 -27.64 1.79 13.04
N LEU A 40 -28.57 1.01 12.46
CA LEU A 40 -28.22 -0.18 11.68
C LEU A 40 -27.47 0.16 10.40
N ASN A 41 -27.88 1.21 9.67
CA ASN A 41 -27.19 1.68 8.46
C ASN A 41 -25.75 2.13 8.77
N ILE A 42 -25.56 2.90 9.84
CA ILE A 42 -24.24 3.36 10.29
C ILE A 42 -23.35 2.18 10.65
N ASN A 43 -23.86 1.22 11.42
CA ASN A 43 -23.10 0.01 11.80
C ASN A 43 -22.71 -0.83 10.58
N MET A 44 -23.59 -0.93 9.59
CA MET A 44 -23.29 -1.64 8.36
C MET A 44 -22.16 -0.96 7.58
N ARG A 45 -22.23 0.37 7.45
CA ARG A 45 -21.19 1.16 6.77
C ARG A 45 -19.84 1.03 7.45
N GLU A 46 -19.79 1.08 8.78
CA GLU A 46 -18.52 0.94 9.51
C GLU A 46 -17.95 -0.48 9.39
N ARG A 47 -18.80 -1.51 9.34
CA ARG A 47 -18.34 -2.88 9.04
C ARG A 47 -17.69 -2.98 7.67
N CYS A 48 -18.30 -2.39 6.64
CA CYS A 48 -17.70 -2.33 5.30
C CYS A 48 -16.35 -1.59 5.32
N ARG A 49 -16.29 -0.39 5.93
CA ARG A 49 -15.04 0.37 6.06
C ARG A 49 -13.94 -0.44 6.75
N MET A 50 -14.30 -1.19 7.79
CA MET A 50 -13.38 -2.07 8.51
C MET A 50 -12.94 -3.28 7.69
N HIS A 51 -13.78 -3.80 6.79
CA HIS A 51 -13.41 -4.88 5.87
C HIS A 51 -12.39 -4.39 4.84
N ASP A 52 -12.64 -3.25 4.20
CA ASP A 52 -11.71 -2.64 3.23
C ASP A 52 -10.34 -2.36 3.89
N LEU A 53 -10.35 -1.84 5.13
CA LEU A 53 -9.12 -1.61 5.89
C LEU A 53 -8.36 -2.91 6.19
N ASN A 54 -9.07 -3.98 6.53
CA ASN A 54 -8.44 -5.26 6.84
C ASN A 54 -7.89 -5.94 5.58
N GLU A 55 -8.57 -5.80 4.44
CA GLU A 55 -8.10 -6.27 3.12
C GLU A 55 -6.78 -5.58 2.75
N ALA A 56 -6.73 -4.24 2.81
CA ALA A 56 -5.50 -3.48 2.56
C ALA A 56 -4.35 -3.87 3.51
N LEU A 57 -4.66 -4.23 4.76
CA LEU A 57 -3.66 -4.70 5.70
C LEU A 57 -3.17 -6.12 5.38
N ASP A 58 -4.02 -7.00 4.86
CA ASP A 58 -3.62 -8.32 4.37
C ASP A 58 -2.76 -8.20 3.10
N ASP A 59 -3.06 -7.28 2.20
CA ASP A 59 -2.19 -6.96 1.05
C ASP A 59 -0.81 -6.47 1.53
N LEU A 60 -0.77 -5.63 2.56
CA LEU A 60 0.49 -5.20 3.17
C LEU A 60 1.28 -6.38 3.76
N ARG A 61 0.61 -7.37 4.36
CA ARG A 61 1.29 -8.58 4.87
C ARG A 61 1.94 -9.41 3.77
N ALA A 62 1.37 -9.42 2.57
CA ALA A 62 1.89 -10.20 1.45
C ALA A 62 3.24 -9.69 0.93
N VAL A 63 3.55 -8.41 1.15
CA VAL A 63 4.80 -7.78 0.67
C VAL A 63 5.87 -7.59 1.75
N ILE A 64 5.53 -7.85 3.02
CA ILE A 64 6.50 -7.79 4.11
C ILE A 64 7.34 -9.07 4.10
N PRO A 65 8.69 -8.97 4.09
CA PRO A 65 9.56 -10.14 4.18
C PRO A 65 9.47 -10.75 5.59
N TYR A 66 8.63 -11.77 5.72
CA TYR A 66 8.46 -12.60 6.91
C TYR A 66 8.11 -14.03 6.46
N ALA A 67 8.17 -15.00 7.36
CA ALA A 67 7.80 -16.38 7.01
C ALA A 67 6.37 -16.43 6.45
N HIS A 68 6.23 -16.87 5.20
CA HIS A 68 4.94 -17.10 4.55
C HIS A 68 4.68 -18.60 4.47
N GLY A 69 3.46 -19.03 4.79
CA GLY A 69 3.07 -20.43 4.66
C GLY A 69 1.81 -20.75 5.44
N ASN A 70 1.13 -21.82 5.03
CA ASN A 70 -0.18 -22.23 5.53
C ASN A 70 -0.15 -22.61 7.02
N SER A 71 1.05 -22.94 7.52
CA SER A 71 1.32 -23.28 8.92
C SER A 71 1.80 -22.09 9.76
N VAL A 72 2.08 -20.93 9.14
CA VAL A 72 2.60 -19.75 9.84
C VAL A 72 1.44 -18.88 10.32
N ARG A 73 1.48 -18.48 11.58
CA ARG A 73 0.44 -17.67 12.20
C ARG A 73 0.39 -16.26 11.57
N LYS A 74 -0.82 -15.78 11.26
CA LYS A 74 -1.03 -14.39 10.82
C LYS A 74 -0.47 -13.39 11.85
N LEU A 75 0.30 -12.42 11.35
CA LEU A 75 0.85 -11.33 12.16
C LEU A 75 -0.27 -10.43 12.71
N SER A 76 -0.10 -9.92 13.93
CA SER A 76 -1.00 -8.91 14.50
C SER A 76 -0.95 -7.60 13.71
N LYS A 77 -1.95 -6.72 13.87
CA LYS A 77 -1.97 -5.41 13.20
C LYS A 77 -0.72 -4.59 13.55
N ILE A 78 -0.37 -4.54 14.83
CA ILE A 78 0.81 -3.81 15.33
C ILE A 78 2.11 -4.41 14.76
N ALA A 79 2.26 -5.73 14.79
CA ALA A 79 3.45 -6.39 14.25
C ALA A 79 3.61 -6.15 12.74
N THR A 80 2.50 -6.17 11.99
CA THR A 80 2.48 -5.88 10.55
C THR A 80 2.99 -4.47 10.28
N LEU A 81 2.46 -3.46 10.98
CA LEU A 81 2.88 -2.06 10.80
C LEU A 81 4.35 -1.83 11.21
N LEU A 82 4.80 -2.48 12.29
CA LEU A 82 6.19 -2.37 12.74
C LEU A 82 7.16 -2.94 11.70
N LEU A 83 6.88 -4.14 11.19
CA LEU A 83 7.71 -4.78 10.17
C LEU A 83 7.69 -4.01 8.85
N ALA A 84 6.52 -3.49 8.42
CA ALA A 84 6.41 -2.64 7.24
C ALA A 84 7.30 -1.40 7.36
N LYS A 85 7.25 -0.69 8.48
CA LYS A 85 8.10 0.49 8.74
C LYS A 85 9.57 0.13 8.64
N ASN A 86 9.99 -0.94 9.30
CA ASN A 86 11.39 -1.36 9.31
C ASN A 86 11.85 -1.80 7.91
N HIS A 87 10.98 -2.47 7.15
CA HIS A 87 11.28 -2.89 5.78
C HIS A 87 11.52 -1.69 4.86
N ILE A 88 10.69 -0.64 4.93
CA ILE A 88 10.88 0.60 4.17
C ILE A 88 12.24 1.24 4.49
N ILE A 89 12.60 1.32 5.79
CA ILE A 89 13.88 1.88 6.22
C ILE A 89 15.06 1.07 5.65
N MET A 90 15.01 -0.26 5.76
CA MET A 90 16.08 -1.11 5.22
C MET A 90 16.20 -1.00 3.69
N GLN A 91 15.08 -0.95 2.98
CA GLN A 91 15.09 -0.78 1.53
C GLN A 91 15.71 0.56 1.12
N ALA A 92 15.42 1.64 1.85
CA ALA A 92 16.03 2.93 1.59
C ALA A 92 17.56 2.88 1.78
N SER A 93 18.04 2.33 2.89
CA SER A 93 19.48 2.16 3.14
C SER A 93 20.16 1.29 2.07
N ALA A 94 19.54 0.17 1.69
CA ALA A 94 20.06 -0.71 0.65
C ALA A 94 20.17 0.00 -0.72
N ILE A 95 19.19 0.84 -1.07
CA ILE A 95 19.24 1.63 -2.30
C ILE A 95 20.41 2.62 -2.28
N ASP A 96 20.65 3.29 -1.16
CA ASP A 96 21.75 4.25 -1.04
C ASP A 96 23.13 3.57 -1.09
N GLU A 97 23.27 2.40 -0.46
CA GLU A 97 24.47 1.57 -0.57
C GLU A 97 24.73 1.14 -2.02
N LEU A 98 23.70 0.68 -2.74
CA LEU A 98 23.82 0.28 -4.14
C LEU A 98 24.20 1.47 -5.05
N ARG A 99 23.65 2.66 -4.81
CA ARG A 99 24.06 3.89 -5.51
C ARG A 99 25.53 4.20 -5.28
N GLN A 100 26.03 4.05 -4.05
CA GLN A 100 27.44 4.26 -3.74
C GLN A 100 28.34 3.23 -4.44
N VAL A 101 27.93 1.96 -4.49
CA VAL A 101 28.65 0.91 -5.22
C VAL A 101 28.73 1.25 -6.71
N VAL A 102 27.62 1.66 -7.34
CA VAL A 102 27.61 2.09 -8.75
C VAL A 102 28.54 3.28 -8.98
N HIS A 103 28.51 4.29 -8.10
CA HIS A 103 29.43 5.41 -8.19
C HIS A 103 30.90 4.95 -8.12
N ASN A 104 31.22 4.08 -7.18
CA ASN A 104 32.59 3.60 -7.00
C ASN A 104 33.08 2.82 -8.21
N MET A 105 32.23 1.95 -8.79
CA MET A 105 32.53 1.24 -10.03
C MET A 105 32.75 2.20 -11.21
N GLN A 106 31.92 3.23 -11.33
CA GLN A 106 32.06 4.23 -12.39
C GLN A 106 33.42 4.95 -12.34
N ARG A 107 33.86 5.37 -11.14
CA ARG A 107 35.20 5.95 -10.95
C ARG A 107 36.32 4.97 -11.30
N GLN A 108 36.16 3.69 -10.98
CA GLN A 108 37.14 2.67 -11.32
C GLN A 108 37.25 2.48 -12.84
N ILE A 109 36.12 2.46 -13.55
CA ILE A 109 36.10 2.37 -15.02
C ILE A 109 36.82 3.57 -15.64
N GLU A 110 36.53 4.79 -15.18
CA GLU A 110 37.17 6.01 -15.65
C GLU A 110 38.70 5.98 -15.44
N SER A 111 39.15 5.46 -14.29
CA SER A 111 40.59 5.34 -14.00
C SER A 111 41.30 4.32 -14.91
N LEU A 112 40.64 3.23 -15.28
CA LEU A 112 41.18 2.22 -16.19
C LEU A 112 41.20 2.71 -17.65
N GLN A 113 40.26 3.56 -18.03
CA GLN A 113 40.23 4.17 -19.37
C GLN A 113 41.30 5.26 -19.55
N ALA A 114 41.65 5.97 -18.47
CA ALA A 114 42.68 7.01 -18.52
C ALA A 114 44.10 6.48 -18.74
N THR A 115 44.37 5.20 -18.45
CA THR A 115 45.69 4.59 -18.63
C THR A 115 45.99 4.14 -20.06
N ASP A 116 45.01 4.16 -20.96
CA ASP A 116 45.14 3.68 -22.35
C ASP A 116 45.31 4.83 -23.37
N SER A 117 45.50 6.07 -22.90
CA SER A 117 45.82 7.20 -23.78
C SER A 117 47.28 7.08 -24.27
N PRO A 118 47.54 6.96 -25.58
CA PRO A 118 48.89 6.82 -26.09
C PRO A 118 49.69 8.09 -25.77
N ALA A 119 50.88 7.90 -25.21
CA ALA A 119 51.82 8.99 -24.95
C ALA A 119 52.01 9.82 -26.24
N PRO A 120 52.01 11.17 -26.16
CA PRO A 120 52.29 12.00 -27.33
C PRO A 120 53.68 11.62 -27.84
N THR A 121 53.75 11.12 -29.07
CA THR A 121 55.02 10.88 -29.76
C THR A 121 55.79 12.19 -29.78
N PRO A 122 57.04 12.25 -29.31
CA PRO A 122 57.82 13.47 -29.38
C PRO A 122 58.05 13.78 -30.87
N ASP A 123 57.57 14.95 -31.30
CA ASP A 123 57.84 15.50 -32.61
C ASP A 123 59.37 15.65 -32.73
N ASN A 124 59.99 14.79 -33.54
CA ASN A 124 61.40 14.90 -33.85
C ASN A 124 61.60 16.02 -34.89
N GLU A 125 62.51 16.93 -34.55
CA GLU A 125 62.99 18.11 -35.27
C GLU A 125 63.40 17.86 -36.74
#